data_AF-A0A9L0JJM3-F1
#
_entry.id   AF-A0A9L0JJM3-F1
#
_cell.length_a   1.000
_cell.length_b   1.000
_cell.length_c   1.000
_cell.angle_alpha   90.00
_cell.angle_beta   90.00
_cell.angle_gamma   90.00
#
_symmetry.space_group_name_H-M   'P 1'
#
loop_
_entity.id
_entity.type
_entity.pdbx_description
1 polymer ?
#
loop_
_entity_poly.entity_id
_entity_poly.type
_entity_poly.pdbx_seq_one_letter_code
_entity_poly.pdbx_strand_id
1 'polypeptide(L)'
;MVEKFCDSTFWNSSFLDSPEADLPLCFEQTVLVWIPLGFLWLLAPWQLFRVFRSRTKRWPITKLYLAKQALVGLLFVLAAIELILVLTEDSGQATVPAIRYTNPSLYLGTWLLVLLIQHSRRWCVQKDSWYLALFWILSIICGTFQFQTLIRTLLKGNNSNLAYSCLFFICYAFQILILILSAISEKDDSLNVRL
;
A
#
# COMPACT_ATOMS: atom_id res chain seq x y z
N MET A 1 14.05 -15.54 14.24
CA MET A 1 14.55 -14.23 13.77
C MET A 1 13.41 -13.22 13.62
N VAL A 2 12.25 -13.60 13.05
CA VAL A 2 11.05 -12.73 12.94
C VAL A 2 10.46 -12.30 14.29
N GLU A 3 10.55 -13.15 15.32
CA GLU A 3 10.06 -12.85 16.69
C GLU A 3 10.80 -11.69 17.36
N LYS A 4 12.10 -11.50 17.07
CA LYS A 4 12.88 -10.35 17.56
C LYS A 4 12.50 -9.02 16.88
N PHE A 5 11.84 -9.07 15.72
CA PHE A 5 11.37 -7.86 15.03
C PHE A 5 10.04 -7.33 15.60
N CYS A 6 9.22 -8.22 16.18
CA CYS A 6 7.88 -7.91 16.71
C CYS A 6 7.76 -7.87 18.23
N ASP A 7 8.81 -8.27 18.96
CA ASP A 7 8.81 -8.45 20.43
C ASP A 7 7.60 -9.27 20.94
N SER A 8 7.11 -10.19 20.11
CA SER A 8 5.93 -11.03 20.37
C SER A 8 6.01 -12.35 19.59
N THR A 9 5.27 -13.36 20.06
CA THR A 9 5.24 -14.72 19.47
C THR A 9 4.62 -14.71 18.07
N PHE A 10 5.36 -15.24 17.08
CA PHE A 10 5.01 -15.22 15.66
C PHE A 10 3.82 -16.12 15.29
N TRP A 11 3.67 -17.28 15.95
CA TRP A 11 2.58 -18.24 15.72
C TRP A 11 2.38 -19.10 16.99
N ASN A 12 1.13 -19.27 17.45
CA ASN A 12 0.79 -20.20 18.53
C ASN A 12 -0.41 -21.05 18.10
N SER A 13 -0.27 -22.38 18.17
CA SER A 13 -1.29 -23.34 17.72
C SER A 13 -2.60 -23.25 18.51
N SER A 14 -2.58 -22.66 19.70
CA SER A 14 -3.75 -22.46 20.56
C SER A 14 -4.73 -21.38 20.08
N PHE A 15 -4.37 -20.57 19.07
CA PHE A 15 -5.23 -19.51 18.52
C PHE A 15 -6.34 -20.03 17.60
N LEU A 16 -6.26 -21.29 17.14
CA LEU A 16 -7.31 -21.93 16.34
C LEU A 16 -8.52 -22.38 17.18
N ASP A 17 -8.35 -22.50 18.51
CA ASP A 17 -9.39 -22.97 19.44
C ASP A 17 -10.18 -21.84 20.12
N SER A 18 -9.81 -20.58 19.87
CA SER A 18 -10.48 -19.42 20.46
C SER A 18 -11.54 -18.86 19.50
N PRO A 19 -12.78 -18.58 19.94
CA PRO A 19 -13.84 -18.02 19.09
C PRO A 19 -13.55 -16.58 18.61
N GLU A 20 -12.48 -15.97 19.13
CA GLU A 20 -11.93 -14.70 18.67
C GLU A 20 -10.63 -14.98 17.89
N ALA A 21 -10.78 -15.27 16.59
CA ALA A 21 -9.66 -15.44 15.67
C ALA A 21 -8.97 -14.09 15.37
N ASP A 22 -8.36 -13.48 16.38
CA ASP A 22 -7.47 -12.34 16.21
C ASP A 22 -6.13 -12.90 15.66
N LEU A 23 -5.86 -12.70 14.36
CA LEU A 23 -4.55 -13.00 13.77
C LEU A 23 -3.48 -12.19 14.54
N PRO A 24 -2.31 -12.78 14.86
CA PRO A 24 -1.30 -12.07 15.65
C PRO A 24 -0.89 -10.78 14.92
N LEU A 25 -0.88 -9.65 15.65
CA LEU A 25 -0.57 -8.30 15.16
C LEU A 25 0.69 -8.27 14.27
N CYS A 26 1.66 -9.12 14.60
CA CYS A 26 2.90 -9.31 13.86
C CYS A 26 2.68 -9.88 12.43
N PHE A 27 1.78 -10.85 12.26
CA PHE A 27 1.49 -11.45 10.95
C PHE A 27 0.71 -10.50 10.04
N GLU A 28 -0.22 -9.72 10.61
CA GLU A 28 -0.94 -8.68 9.89
C GLU A 28 -0.02 -7.53 9.44
N GLN A 29 0.91 -7.11 10.31
CA GLN A 29 1.83 -6.01 10.01
C GLN A 29 3.00 -6.42 9.11
N THR A 30 3.27 -7.72 8.95
CA THR A 30 4.34 -8.22 8.10
C THR A 30 3.78 -8.90 6.87
N VAL A 31 3.19 -10.08 6.98
CA VAL A 31 2.81 -10.91 5.85
C VAL A 31 1.76 -10.25 4.96
N LEU A 32 0.70 -9.66 5.54
CA LEU A 32 -0.37 -9.04 4.76
C LEU A 32 0.08 -7.77 4.03
N VAL A 33 1.02 -7.01 4.59
CA VAL A 33 1.62 -5.85 3.91
C VAL A 33 2.61 -6.32 2.85
N TRP A 34 3.43 -7.32 3.17
CA TRP A 34 4.54 -7.74 2.31
C TRP A 34 4.09 -8.52 1.08
N ILE A 35 2.93 -9.18 1.09
CA ILE A 35 2.41 -9.89 -0.09
C ILE A 35 2.14 -8.93 -1.27
N PRO A 36 1.27 -7.91 -1.15
CA PRO A 36 1.00 -6.98 -2.26
C PRO A 36 2.23 -6.15 -2.62
N LEU A 37 3.04 -5.76 -1.62
CA LEU A 37 4.27 -4.99 -1.85
C LEU A 37 5.31 -5.85 -2.57
N GLY A 38 5.60 -7.05 -2.09
CA GLY A 38 6.58 -7.96 -2.68
C GLY A 38 6.22 -8.33 -4.13
N PHE A 39 4.93 -8.57 -4.40
CA PHE A 39 4.44 -8.73 -5.77
C PHE A 39 4.77 -7.51 -6.64
N LEU A 40 4.53 -6.30 -6.11
CA LEU A 40 4.80 -5.07 -6.83
C LEU A 40 6.30 -4.88 -7.13
N TRP A 41 7.12 -5.05 -6.09
CA TRP A 41 8.57 -4.84 -6.15
C TRP A 41 9.29 -5.84 -7.04
N LEU A 42 8.84 -7.09 -7.09
CA LEU A 42 9.46 -8.12 -7.92
C LEU A 42 9.19 -7.89 -9.42
N LEU A 43 7.99 -7.42 -9.75
CA LEU A 43 7.57 -7.23 -11.14
C LEU A 43 7.89 -5.82 -11.68
N ALA A 44 8.08 -4.82 -10.80
CA ALA A 44 8.46 -3.47 -11.18
C ALA A 44 9.75 -3.34 -12.01
N PRO A 45 10.91 -3.93 -11.64
CA PRO A 45 12.14 -3.77 -12.40
C PRO A 45 12.01 -4.35 -13.81
N TRP A 46 11.30 -5.46 -13.96
CA TRP A 46 11.02 -6.08 -15.25
C TRP A 46 10.16 -5.18 -16.15
N GLN A 47 9.12 -4.56 -15.57
CA GLN A 47 8.25 -3.60 -16.28
C GLN A 47 9.02 -2.35 -16.70
N LEU A 48 9.78 -1.73 -15.78
CA LEU A 48 10.56 -0.52 -16.06
C LEU A 48 11.63 -0.79 -17.13
N PHE A 49 12.29 -1.95 -17.08
CA PHE A 49 13.28 -2.33 -18.09
C PHE A 49 12.67 -2.46 -19.49
N ARG A 50 11.49 -3.10 -19.62
CA ARG A 50 10.78 -3.20 -20.90
C ARG A 50 10.40 -1.84 -21.46
N VAL A 51 9.90 -0.94 -20.61
CA VAL A 51 9.53 0.43 -21.01
C VAL A 51 10.76 1.23 -21.44
N PHE A 52 11.85 1.18 -20.68
CA PHE A 52 13.07 1.93 -21.00
C PHE A 52 13.70 1.50 -22.32
N ARG A 53 13.55 0.21 -22.69
CA ARG A 53 14.01 -0.32 -23.97
C ARG A 53 13.10 0.07 -25.14
N SER A 54 11.83 0.40 -24.90
CA SER A 54 10.87 0.80 -25.92
C SER A 54 10.96 2.30 -26.21
N ARG A 55 11.30 2.66 -27.45
CA ARG A 55 11.26 4.05 -27.94
C ARG A 55 9.84 4.38 -28.43
N THR A 56 8.90 4.60 -27.51
CA THR A 56 7.50 4.86 -27.87
C THR A 56 7.06 6.31 -27.61
N LYS A 57 6.08 6.76 -28.41
CA LYS A 57 5.54 8.13 -28.40
C LYS A 57 4.80 8.42 -27.08
N ARG A 58 4.90 9.67 -26.60
CA ARG A 58 4.19 10.17 -25.41
C ARG A 58 2.68 10.22 -25.67
N TRP A 59 1.89 9.64 -24.76
CA TRP A 59 0.44 9.81 -24.76
C TRP A 59 0.02 11.11 -24.07
N PRO A 60 -1.06 11.76 -24.52
CA PRO A 60 -1.58 12.98 -23.91
C PRO A 60 -2.05 12.73 -22.47
N ILE A 61 -1.89 13.74 -21.62
CA ILE A 61 -2.26 13.69 -20.21
C ILE A 61 -3.78 13.79 -20.10
N THR A 62 -4.44 12.76 -19.55
CA THR A 62 -5.87 12.79 -19.24
C THR A 62 -6.12 13.31 -17.83
N LYS A 63 -7.30 13.92 -17.59
CA LYS A 63 -7.68 14.39 -16.24
C LYS A 63 -7.72 13.25 -15.22
N LEU A 64 -8.15 12.05 -15.63
CA LEU A 64 -8.15 10.85 -14.79
C LEU A 64 -6.75 10.40 -14.40
N TYR A 65 -5.79 10.47 -15.32
CA TYR A 65 -4.39 10.21 -15.01
C TYR A 65 -3.86 11.19 -13.96
N LEU A 66 -4.14 12.49 -14.11
CA LEU A 66 -3.69 13.50 -13.16
C LEU A 66 -4.31 13.28 -11.78
N ALA A 67 -5.60 12.93 -11.72
CA ALA A 67 -6.29 12.61 -10.47
C ALA A 67 -5.66 11.39 -9.77
N LYS A 68 -5.37 10.30 -10.49
CA LYS A 68 -4.68 9.13 -9.94
C LYS A 68 -3.30 9.49 -9.41
N GLN A 69 -2.53 10.26 -10.17
CA GLN A 69 -1.18 10.65 -9.76
C GLN A 69 -1.21 11.57 -8.53
N ALA A 70 -2.20 12.45 -8.43
CA ALA A 70 -2.41 13.29 -7.25
C ALA A 70 -2.74 12.44 -6.01
N LEU A 71 -3.61 11.44 -6.13
CA LEU A 71 -3.96 10.55 -5.02
C LEU A 71 -2.78 9.70 -4.54
N VAL A 72 -1.99 9.13 -5.45
CA VAL A 72 -0.77 8.39 -5.08
C VAL A 72 0.28 9.33 -4.49
N GLY A 73 0.40 10.56 -5.01
CA GLY A 73 1.26 11.58 -4.44
C GLY A 73 0.85 11.95 -3.01
N LEU A 74 -0.45 12.03 -2.72
CA LEU A 74 -0.95 12.27 -1.38
C LEU A 74 -0.64 11.09 -0.44
N LEU A 75 -0.80 9.85 -0.90
CA LEU A 75 -0.37 8.66 -0.14
C LEU A 75 1.14 8.67 0.16
N PHE A 76 1.96 9.10 -0.81
CA PHE A 76 3.40 9.26 -0.61
C PHE A 76 3.72 10.29 0.46
N VAL A 77 3.06 11.46 0.43
CA VAL A 77 3.25 12.51 1.44
C VAL A 77 2.81 12.03 2.81
N LEU A 78 1.68 11.34 2.92
CA LEU A 78 1.21 10.76 4.19
C LEU A 78 2.21 9.76 4.77
N ALA A 79 2.74 8.85 3.95
CA ALA A 79 3.77 7.90 4.38
C ALA A 79 5.08 8.58 4.80
N ALA A 80 5.46 9.67 4.12
CA ALA A 80 6.62 10.47 4.50
C ALA A 80 6.41 11.20 5.83
N ILE A 81 5.22 11.76 6.06
CA ILE A 81 4.85 12.39 7.34
C ILE A 81 4.90 11.35 8.45
N GLU A 82 4.32 10.16 8.25
CA GLU A 82 4.39 9.07 9.23
C GLU A 82 5.84 8.71 9.55
N LEU A 83 6.68 8.54 8.53
CA LEU A 83 8.10 8.22 8.74
C LEU A 83 8.81 9.31 9.57
N ILE A 84 8.58 10.59 9.24
CA ILE A 84 9.17 11.72 9.97
C ILE A 84 8.68 11.73 11.41
N LEU A 85 7.38 11.52 11.66
CA LEU A 85 6.83 11.48 13.01
C LEU A 85 7.49 10.40 13.87
N VAL A 86 7.59 9.18 13.34
CA VAL A 86 8.25 8.08 14.06
C VAL A 86 9.73 8.41 14.32
N LEU A 87 10.44 8.99 13.36
CA LEU A 87 11.84 9.42 13.54
C LEU A 87 12.00 10.53 14.60
N THR A 88 11.05 11.47 14.67
CA THR A 88 11.07 12.53 15.69
C THR A 88 10.75 12.00 17.08
N GLU A 89 9.84 11.02 17.20
CA GLU A 89 9.51 10.38 18.49
C GLU A 89 10.70 9.57 19.05
N ASP A 90 11.50 8.92 18.20
CA ASP A 90 12.70 8.15 18.62
C ASP A 90 13.77 8.99 19.30
N SER A 91 13.89 10.26 18.90
CA SER A 91 14.92 11.15 19.41
C SER A 91 14.74 11.51 20.89
N GLY A 92 13.57 11.19 21.47
CA GLY A 92 13.19 11.54 22.84
C GLY A 92 13.11 10.38 23.86
N GLN A 93 12.83 9.12 23.48
CA GLN A 93 12.64 8.05 24.47
C GLN A 93 12.72 6.61 23.92
N ALA A 94 13.45 5.76 24.66
CA ALA A 94 13.49 4.29 24.71
C ALA A 94 12.86 3.46 23.56
N THR A 95 13.73 2.79 22.78
CA THR A 95 13.50 1.53 22.03
C THR A 95 12.10 1.33 21.46
N VAL A 96 11.75 2.09 20.43
CA VAL A 96 10.54 1.85 19.62
C VAL A 96 10.75 0.58 18.76
N PRO A 97 9.78 -0.35 18.70
CA PRO A 97 9.92 -1.59 17.93
C PRO A 97 10.18 -1.30 16.43
N ALA A 98 11.20 -1.96 15.87
CA ALA A 98 11.73 -1.73 14.51
C ALA A 98 10.68 -1.80 13.38
N ILE A 99 9.56 -2.47 13.62
CA ILE A 99 8.44 -2.58 12.68
C ILE A 99 7.73 -1.24 12.44
N ARG A 100 7.69 -0.33 13.43
CA ARG A 100 7.08 0.99 13.25
C ARG A 100 7.87 1.88 12.28
N TYR A 101 9.16 1.64 12.08
CA TYR A 101 9.98 2.29 11.04
C TYR A 101 9.90 1.59 9.69
N THR A 102 9.82 0.27 9.72
CA THR A 102 9.90 -0.56 8.51
C THR A 102 8.67 -0.36 7.63
N ASN A 103 7.47 -0.32 8.22
CA ASN A 103 6.22 -0.15 7.47
C ASN A 103 6.12 1.18 6.71
N PRO A 104 6.26 2.36 7.33
CA PRO A 104 6.19 3.63 6.60
C PRO A 104 7.29 3.74 5.54
N SER A 105 8.48 3.19 5.80
CA SER A 105 9.58 3.13 4.81
C SER A 105 9.22 2.28 3.59
N LEU A 106 8.64 1.09 3.81
CA LEU A 106 8.17 0.22 2.73
C LEU A 106 7.03 0.86 1.93
N TYR A 107 6.08 1.51 2.60
CA TYR A 107 5.02 2.26 1.91
C TYR A 107 5.58 3.41 1.07
N LEU A 108 6.53 4.18 1.61
CA LEU A 108 7.18 5.28 0.89
C LEU A 108 7.84 4.79 -0.40
N GLY A 109 8.64 3.73 -0.33
CA GLY A 109 9.26 3.12 -1.49
C GLY A 109 8.23 2.55 -2.48
N THR A 110 7.15 1.95 -1.98
CA THR A 110 6.07 1.38 -2.81
C THR A 110 5.31 2.48 -3.55
N TRP A 111 4.93 3.57 -2.90
CA TRP A 111 4.24 4.69 -3.55
C TRP A 111 5.14 5.37 -4.60
N LEU A 112 6.43 5.51 -4.31
CA LEU A 112 7.40 5.98 -5.30
C LEU A 112 7.46 5.04 -6.51
N LEU A 113 7.49 3.73 -6.28
CA LEU A 113 7.51 2.74 -7.36
C LEU A 113 6.23 2.77 -8.18
N VAL A 114 5.06 2.92 -7.54
CA VAL A 114 3.77 3.10 -8.21
C VAL A 114 3.78 4.36 -9.09
N LEU A 115 4.32 5.49 -8.58
CA LEU A 115 4.47 6.72 -9.37
C LEU A 115 5.38 6.52 -10.57
N LEU A 116 6.51 5.83 -10.40
CA LEU A 116 7.44 5.51 -11.48
C LEU A 116 6.79 4.60 -12.53
N ILE A 117 6.05 3.56 -12.10
CA ILE A 117 5.33 2.67 -13.01
C ILE A 117 4.26 3.46 -13.77
N GLN A 118 3.42 4.25 -13.08
CA GLN A 118 2.40 5.10 -13.73
C GLN A 118 3.01 6.10 -14.70
N HIS A 119 4.14 6.72 -14.33
CA HIS A 119 4.85 7.64 -15.20
C HIS A 119 5.41 6.91 -16.42
N SER A 120 6.07 5.75 -16.23
CA SER A 120 6.65 4.93 -17.29
C SER A 120 5.58 4.44 -18.27
N ARG A 121 4.37 4.11 -17.80
CA ARG A 121 3.22 3.75 -18.63
C ARG A 121 2.82 4.85 -19.61
N ARG A 122 3.11 6.13 -19.33
CA ARG A 122 2.87 7.21 -20.32
C ARG A 122 3.77 7.13 -21.54
N TRP A 123 4.91 6.46 -21.40
CA TRP A 123 5.91 6.31 -22.45
C TRP A 123 5.78 5.00 -23.20
N CYS A 124 4.88 4.09 -22.80
CA CYS A 124 4.69 2.79 -23.40
C CYS A 124 3.23 2.54 -23.78
N VAL A 125 2.98 1.99 -24.96
CA VAL A 125 1.63 1.65 -25.48
C VAL A 125 1.06 0.38 -24.82
N GLN A 126 1.86 -0.33 -24.01
CA GLN A 126 1.48 -1.65 -23.48
C GLN A 126 0.48 -1.53 -22.32
N LYS A 127 -0.71 -2.12 -22.54
CA LYS A 127 -1.91 -2.08 -21.69
C LYS A 127 -1.94 -3.14 -20.59
N ASP A 128 -0.86 -3.35 -19.86
CA ASP A 128 -0.94 -4.22 -18.67
C ASP A 128 -1.54 -3.43 -17.49
N SER A 129 -2.77 -2.94 -17.68
CA SER A 129 -3.53 -2.19 -16.67
C SER A 129 -3.98 -3.08 -15.52
N TRP A 130 -4.23 -4.35 -15.84
CA TRP A 130 -4.65 -5.38 -14.90
C TRP A 130 -3.65 -5.60 -13.76
N TYR A 131 -2.35 -5.36 -13.97
CA TYR A 131 -1.32 -5.53 -12.95
C TYR A 131 -1.47 -4.52 -11.80
N LEU A 132 -1.60 -3.23 -12.14
CA LEU A 132 -1.84 -2.17 -11.15
C LEU A 132 -3.20 -2.37 -10.50
N ALA A 133 -4.23 -2.75 -11.27
CA ALA A 133 -5.54 -3.07 -10.71
C ALA A 133 -5.47 -4.24 -9.71
N LEU A 134 -4.76 -5.32 -10.05
CA LEU A 134 -4.57 -6.48 -9.17
C LEU A 134 -3.81 -6.10 -7.90
N PHE A 135 -2.76 -5.27 -8.01
CA PHE A 135 -2.04 -4.74 -6.85
C PHE A 135 -2.97 -3.98 -5.90
N TRP A 136 -3.81 -3.07 -6.44
CA TRP A 136 -4.76 -2.32 -5.62
C TRP A 136 -5.82 -3.22 -5.00
N ILE A 137 -6.36 -4.19 -5.74
CA ILE A 137 -7.33 -5.17 -5.22
C ILE A 137 -6.70 -5.97 -4.08
N LEU A 138 -5.50 -6.51 -4.29
CA LEU A 138 -4.81 -7.31 -3.28
C LEU A 138 -4.47 -6.45 -2.05
N SER A 139 -4.04 -5.21 -2.25
CA SER A 139 -3.79 -4.26 -1.15
C SER A 139 -5.05 -3.97 -0.34
N ILE A 140 -6.21 -3.79 -0.99
CA ILE A 140 -7.50 -3.59 -0.31
C ILE A 140 -7.94 -4.83 0.45
N ILE A 141 -7.81 -6.02 -0.14
CA ILE A 141 -8.15 -7.29 0.51
C ILE A 141 -7.29 -7.47 1.77
N CYS A 142 -5.98 -7.29 1.64
CA CYS A 142 -5.06 -7.36 2.78
C CYS A 142 -5.34 -6.26 3.83
N GLY A 143 -5.63 -5.03 3.40
CA GLY A 143 -5.97 -3.92 4.29
C GLY A 143 -7.31 -4.10 5.03
N THR A 144 -8.25 -4.85 4.45
CA THR A 144 -9.55 -5.15 5.09
C THR A 144 -9.36 -5.96 6.38
N PHE A 145 -8.43 -6.90 6.42
CA PHE A 145 -8.13 -7.68 7.63
C PHE A 145 -7.56 -6.77 8.73
N GLN A 146 -6.56 -5.95 8.39
CA GLN A 146 -5.99 -4.97 9.31
C GLN A 146 -7.04 -3.99 9.85
N PHE A 147 -7.97 -3.57 8.99
CA PHE A 147 -9.08 -2.70 9.37
C PHE A 147 -10.01 -3.34 10.41
N GLN A 148 -10.32 -4.64 10.26
CA GLN A 148 -11.15 -5.37 11.23
C GLN A 148 -10.47 -5.43 12.61
N THR A 149 -9.18 -5.73 12.64
CA THR A 149 -8.38 -5.80 13.86
C THR A 149 -8.25 -4.43 14.52
N LEU A 150 -8.07 -3.37 13.72
CA LEU A 150 -8.02 -1.99 14.19
C LEU A 150 -9.34 -1.56 14.84
N ILE A 151 -10.49 -1.85 14.21
CA ILE A 151 -11.82 -1.55 14.75
C ILE A 151 -12.06 -2.29 16.07
N ARG A 152 -11.73 -3.59 16.14
CA ARG A 152 -11.86 -4.38 17.38
C ARG A 152 -11.02 -3.77 18.51
N THR A 153 -9.81 -3.31 18.20
CA THR A 153 -8.92 -2.67 19.18
C THR A 153 -9.49 -1.34 19.69
N LEU A 154 -10.06 -0.52 18.79
CA LEU A 154 -10.71 0.73 19.16
C LEU A 154 -11.96 0.50 20.02
N LEU A 155 -12.78 -0.50 19.70
CA LEU A 155 -13.97 -0.88 20.47
C LEU A 155 -13.62 -1.42 21.86
N LYS A 156 -12.47 -2.09 22.02
CA LYS A 156 -11.93 -2.55 23.31
C LYS A 156 -11.40 -1.38 24.19
N GLY A 157 -11.52 -0.13 23.76
CA GLY A 157 -11.22 1.07 24.55
C GLY A 157 -9.74 1.42 24.64
N ASN A 158 -8.88 0.77 23.85
CA ASN A 158 -7.46 1.07 23.83
C ASN A 158 -7.18 2.27 22.92
N ASN A 159 -7.14 3.47 23.52
CA ASN A 159 -6.91 4.74 22.83
C ASN A 159 -5.44 5.01 22.48
N SER A 160 -4.58 3.98 22.50
CA SER A 160 -3.17 4.12 22.16
C SER A 160 -3.02 4.42 20.67
N ASN A 161 -2.84 5.70 20.34
CA ASN A 161 -2.52 6.26 19.02
C ASN A 161 -3.67 6.43 18.02
N LEU A 162 -4.70 7.19 18.43
CA LEU A 162 -5.79 7.66 17.55
C LEU A 162 -5.30 8.27 16.22
N ALA A 163 -4.16 8.98 16.24
CA ALA A 163 -3.54 9.54 15.05
C ALA A 163 -3.17 8.47 14.00
N TYR A 164 -2.58 7.35 14.42
CA TYR A 164 -2.22 6.24 13.53
C TYR A 164 -3.47 5.58 12.94
N SER A 165 -4.50 5.39 13.76
CA SER A 165 -5.79 4.88 13.29
C SER A 165 -6.37 5.80 12.21
N CYS A 166 -6.46 7.11 12.46
CA CYS A 166 -6.96 8.09 11.49
C CYS A 166 -6.18 8.07 10.17
N LEU A 167 -4.84 8.03 10.23
CA LEU A 167 -4.00 7.96 9.04
C LEU A 167 -4.26 6.69 8.23
N PHE A 168 -4.39 5.54 8.90
CA PHE A 168 -4.74 4.29 8.24
C PHE A 168 -6.09 4.37 7.52
N PHE A 169 -7.13 4.91 8.16
CA PHE A 169 -8.45 5.11 7.53
C PHE A 169 -8.38 5.99 6.28
N ILE A 170 -7.64 7.11 6.35
CA ILE A 170 -7.47 8.04 5.23
C ILE A 170 -6.72 7.36 4.07
N CYS A 171 -5.60 6.69 4.37
CA CYS A 171 -4.82 5.95 3.38
C CYS A 171 -5.67 4.87 2.70
N TYR A 172 -6.41 4.08 3.48
CA TYR A 172 -7.30 3.04 2.97
C TYR A 172 -8.40 3.60 2.06
N ALA A 173 -9.04 4.72 2.43
CA ALA A 173 -10.04 5.38 1.60
C ALA A 173 -9.45 5.85 0.26
N PHE A 174 -8.25 6.42 0.26
CA PHE A 174 -7.58 6.81 -0.99
C PHE A 174 -7.23 5.62 -1.87
N GLN A 175 -6.83 4.48 -1.31
CA GLN A 175 -6.59 3.25 -2.09
C GLN A 175 -7.87 2.78 -2.80
N ILE A 176 -9.03 2.81 -2.13
CA ILE A 176 -10.32 2.47 -2.74
C ILE A 176 -10.63 3.45 -3.88
N LEU A 177 -10.44 4.75 -3.65
CA LEU A 177 -10.70 5.77 -4.67
C LEU A 177 -9.81 5.57 -5.91
N ILE A 178 -8.53 5.24 -5.73
CA ILE A 178 -7.62 4.93 -6.83
C ILE A 178 -8.07 3.68 -7.59
N LEU A 179 -8.57 2.65 -6.91
CA LEU A 179 -9.10 1.44 -7.55
C LEU A 179 -10.33 1.77 -8.42
N ILE A 180 -11.26 2.57 -7.90
CA ILE A 180 -12.44 3.01 -8.65
C ILE A 180 -12.04 3.81 -9.90
N LEU A 181 -11.12 4.77 -9.75
CA LEU A 181 -10.60 5.53 -10.90
C LEU A 181 -9.85 4.63 -11.89
N SER A 182 -9.23 3.55 -11.41
CA SER A 182 -8.57 2.55 -12.26
C SER A 182 -9.57 1.79 -13.11
N ALA A 183 -10.67 1.34 -12.51
CA ALA A 183 -11.75 0.68 -13.23
C ALA A 183 -12.45 1.59 -14.26
N ILE A 184 -12.65 2.87 -13.94
CA ILE A 184 -13.26 3.84 -14.88
C ILE A 184 -12.33 4.09 -16.08
N SER A 185 -11.05 4.34 -15.82
CA SER A 185 -10.06 4.61 -16.87
C SER A 185 -9.88 3.44 -17.84
N GLU A 186 -10.01 2.19 -17.38
CA GLU A 186 -9.95 1.02 -18.26
C GLU A 186 -11.17 0.94 -19.19
N LYS A 187 -12.36 1.34 -18.71
CA LYS A 187 -13.56 1.43 -19.54
C LYS A 187 -13.39 2.48 -20.64
N ASP A 188 -12.89 3.66 -20.32
CA ASP A 188 -12.66 4.74 -21.28
C ASP A 188 -11.66 4.34 -22.39
N ASP A 189 -10.56 3.68 -22.02
CA ASP A 189 -9.58 3.16 -22.98
C ASP A 189 -10.17 2.05 -23.87
N SER A 190 -11.11 1.25 -23.36
CA SER A 190 -11.78 0.21 -24.14
C SER A 190 -12.82 0.76 -25.14
N LEU A 191 -13.43 1.91 -24.81
CA LEU A 191 -14.38 2.63 -25.65
C LEU A 191 -13.66 3.35 -26.80
N ASN A 192 -12.54 4.02 -26.53
CA ASN A 192 -11.76 4.73 -27.56
C ASN A 192 -11.09 3.82 -28.61
N VAL A 193 -10.96 2.51 -28.34
CA VAL A 193 -10.40 1.53 -29.29
C VAL A 193 -11.47 0.95 -30.22
N ARG A 194 -12.74 1.08 -29.85
CA ARG A 194 -13.89 0.58 -30.63
C ARG A 194 -14.48 1.62 -31.59
N LEU A 195 -13.98 2.85 -31.56
CA LEU A 195 -14.31 3.94 -32.48
C LEU A 195 -13.16 4.15 -33.46
#